data_AF-A0A9P6GZ33-F1
#
_entry.id   AF-A0A9P6GZ33-F1
#
_cell.length_a   1.000
_cell.length_b   1.000
_cell.length_c   1.000
_cell.angle_alpha   90.00
_cell.angle_beta   90.00
_cell.angle_gamma   90.00
#
_symmetry.space_group_name_H-M   'P 1'
#
loop_
_entity.id
_entity.type
_entity.pdbx_description
1 polymer ?
#
loop_
_entity_poly.entity_id
_entity_poly.type
_entity_poly.pdbx_seq_one_letter_code
_entity_poly.pdbx_strand_id
1 'polypeptide(L)'
;MRKYDLLANELGLMYKCRTRIIPYVMTWDGLVTTYHKKYIKALGLSTSTEAYIQSRVLKKTLESISLDYRRGNNEGGSAIEEVETISARLCSNPEVRYETLQEIK
;
A
#
# COMPACT_ATOMS: atom_id res chain seq x y z
N MET A 1 -18.62 -7.61 -13.11
CA MET A 1 -18.84 -6.90 -11.82
C MET A 1 -20.15 -7.42 -11.24
N ARG A 2 -20.14 -8.53 -10.49
CA ARG A 2 -21.34 -9.08 -9.82
C ARG A 2 -21.07 -9.60 -8.40
N LYS A 3 -19.80 -9.77 -8.01
CA LYS A 3 -19.40 -10.40 -6.75
C LYS A 3 -19.83 -9.60 -5.51
N TYR A 4 -19.88 -8.27 -5.62
CA TYR A 4 -20.15 -7.37 -4.48
C TYR A 4 -21.56 -6.76 -4.50
N ASP A 5 -22.39 -7.10 -5.49
CA ASP A 5 -23.72 -6.50 -5.64
C ASP A 5 -24.68 -6.96 -4.54
N LEU A 6 -24.60 -8.24 -4.15
CA LEU A 6 -25.37 -8.79 -3.03
C LEU A 6 -25.05 -8.06 -1.71
N LEU A 7 -23.76 -7.93 -1.39
CA LEU A 7 -23.28 -7.19 -0.22
C LEU A 7 -23.74 -5.74 -0.25
N ALA A 8 -23.64 -5.07 -1.40
CA ALA A 8 -24.06 -3.68 -1.53
C ALA A 8 -25.57 -3.50 -1.29
N ASN A 9 -26.38 -4.44 -1.77
CA ASN A 9 -27.82 -4.44 -1.57
C ASN A 9 -28.20 -4.73 -0.11
N GLU A 10 -27.59 -5.73 0.52
CA GLU A 10 -27.81 -6.04 1.94
C GLU A 10 -27.46 -4.86 2.84
N LEU A 11 -26.31 -4.22 2.63
CA LEU A 11 -25.92 -3.01 3.36
C LEU A 11 -26.93 -1.88 3.14
N GLY A 12 -27.41 -1.71 1.91
CA GLY A 12 -28.41 -0.68 1.60
C GLY A 12 -29.74 -0.91 2.30
N LEU A 13 -30.17 -2.17 2.43
CA LEU A 13 -31.37 -2.56 3.15
C LEU A 13 -31.23 -2.39 4.66
N MET A 14 -30.10 -2.84 5.24
CA MET A 14 -29.85 -2.74 6.69
C MET A 14 -29.80 -1.30 7.18
N TYR A 15 -29.09 -0.43 6.44
CA TYR A 15 -28.86 0.95 6.85
C TYR A 15 -29.79 1.96 6.16
N LYS A 16 -30.73 1.48 5.34
CA LYS A 16 -31.66 2.31 4.53
C LYS A 16 -30.93 3.42 3.74
N CYS A 17 -29.77 3.09 3.17
CA CYS A 17 -28.91 4.05 2.47
C CYS A 17 -28.52 3.56 1.07
N ARG A 18 -28.08 4.48 0.21
CA ARG A 18 -27.63 4.13 -1.14
C ARG A 18 -26.18 3.66 -1.12
N THR A 19 -25.96 2.37 -1.35
CA THR A 19 -24.61 1.80 -1.42
C THR A 19 -23.99 2.00 -2.81
N ARG A 20 -22.69 2.34 -2.85
CA ARG A 20 -21.92 2.48 -4.09
C ARG A 20 -20.65 1.65 -4.00
N ILE A 21 -20.42 0.78 -4.98
CA ILE A 21 -19.21 -0.05 -5.06
C ILE A 21 -18.11 0.74 -5.77
N ILE A 22 -16.94 0.86 -5.14
CA ILE A 22 -15.75 1.51 -5.69
C ILE A 22 -14.62 0.46 -5.70
N PRO A 23 -14.19 -0.05 -6.88
CA PRO A 23 -13.04 -0.93 -6.92
C PRO A 23 -11.77 -0.09 -6.73
N TYR A 24 -10.89 -0.52 -5.83
CA TYR A 24 -9.62 0.15 -5.59
C TYR A 24 -8.51 -0.88 -5.59
N VAL A 25 -7.52 -0.70 -6.45
CA VAL A 25 -6.35 -1.58 -6.55
C VAL A 25 -5.11 -0.73 -6.34
N MET A 26 -4.29 -1.17 -5.39
CA MET A 26 -2.97 -0.61 -5.11
C MET A 26 -1.92 -1.64 -5.47
N THR A 27 -1.10 -1.35 -6.47
CA THR A 27 0.08 -2.15 -6.82
C THR A 27 1.32 -1.55 -6.17
N TRP A 28 2.32 -2.39 -5.87
CA TRP A 28 3.58 -1.93 -5.31
C TRP A 28 4.47 -1.21 -6.35
N ASP A 29 4.23 -1.48 -7.64
CA ASP A 29 5.07 -1.04 -8.78
C ASP A 29 4.78 0.39 -9.27
N GLY A 30 3.95 1.17 -8.57
CA GLY A 30 3.62 2.54 -9.00
C GLY A 30 2.88 2.64 -10.36
N LEU A 31 2.66 1.52 -11.06
CA LEU A 31 1.84 1.47 -12.27
C LEU A 31 0.37 1.55 -11.89
N VAL A 32 -0.03 2.79 -11.72
CA VAL A 32 -1.34 3.22 -11.28
C VAL A 32 -2.28 3.23 -12.48
N THR A 33 -3.29 2.35 -12.46
CA THR A 33 -4.28 2.22 -13.55
C THR A 33 -4.97 3.57 -13.86
N THR A 34 -5.50 3.71 -15.09
CA THR A 34 -6.25 4.90 -15.52
C THR A 34 -7.42 5.28 -14.61
N TYR A 35 -7.97 4.32 -13.85
CA TYR A 35 -9.10 4.53 -12.96
C TYR A 35 -8.71 4.92 -11.54
N HIS A 36 -7.47 4.75 -11.14
CA HIS A 36 -7.06 4.96 -9.75
C HIS A 36 -7.28 6.40 -9.27
N LYS A 37 -6.94 7.41 -10.08
CA LYS A 37 -7.22 8.83 -9.75
C LYS A 37 -8.71 9.09 -9.52
N LYS A 38 -9.59 8.43 -10.27
CA LYS A 38 -11.05 8.51 -10.10
C LYS A 38 -11.48 7.89 -8.77
N TYR A 39 -10.91 6.74 -8.41
CA TYR A 39 -11.29 6.01 -7.20
C TYR A 39 -10.74 6.63 -5.92
N ILE A 40 -9.51 7.17 -5.93
CA ILE A 40 -8.99 7.97 -4.82
C ILE A 40 -9.91 9.15 -4.51
N LYS A 41 -10.28 9.92 -5.54
CA LYS A 41 -11.21 11.05 -5.38
C LYS A 41 -12.57 10.59 -4.87
N ALA A 42 -13.07 9.46 -5.37
CA ALA A 42 -14.35 8.89 -4.95
C ALA A 42 -14.36 8.37 -3.51
N LEU A 43 -13.19 7.97 -2.98
CA LEU A 43 -12.98 7.50 -1.62
C LEU A 43 -12.55 8.61 -0.65
N GLY A 44 -12.14 9.78 -1.16
CA GLY A 44 -11.64 10.88 -0.35
C GLY A 44 -10.28 10.61 0.31
N LEU A 45 -9.46 9.73 -0.29
CA LEU A 45 -8.14 9.42 0.26
C LEU A 45 -7.15 10.55 -0.09
N SER A 46 -6.35 10.95 0.89
CA SER A 46 -5.21 11.84 0.65
C SER A 46 -4.00 11.03 0.17
N THR A 47 -3.08 11.72 -0.50
CA THR A 47 -1.79 11.14 -0.91
C THR A 47 -1.01 10.58 0.29
N SER A 48 -1.13 11.19 1.47
CA SER A 48 -0.45 10.72 2.68
C SER A 48 -1.04 9.41 3.20
N THR A 49 -2.36 9.24 3.16
CA THR A 49 -3.02 7.98 3.54
C THR A 49 -2.66 6.87 2.57
N GLU A 50 -2.65 7.16 1.28
CA GLU A 50 -2.22 6.22 0.25
C GLU A 50 -0.75 5.77 0.45
N ALA A 51 0.17 6.72 0.60
CA ALA A 51 1.58 6.43 0.82
C ALA A 51 1.80 5.60 2.10
N TYR A 52 1.01 5.85 3.15
CA TYR A 52 1.04 5.04 4.36
C TYR A 52 0.56 3.60 4.13
N ILE A 53 -0.49 3.40 3.34
CA ILE A 53 -0.96 2.07 2.99
C ILE A 53 0.12 1.34 2.18
N GLN A 54 0.71 2.01 1.19
CA GLN A 54 1.79 1.46 0.38
C GLN A 54 3.02 1.09 1.23
N SER A 55 3.50 1.99 2.10
CA SER A 55 4.66 1.72 2.96
C SER A 55 4.43 0.56 3.91
N ARG A 56 3.21 0.40 4.44
CA ARG A 56 2.84 -0.76 5.25
C ARG A 56 2.88 -2.07 4.48
N VAL A 57 2.38 -2.07 3.25
CA VAL A 57 2.43 -3.27 2.40
C VAL A 57 3.88 -3.62 2.07
N LEU A 58 4.68 -2.65 1.65
CA LEU A 58 6.11 -2.84 1.37
C LEU A 58 6.87 -3.37 2.59
N LYS A 59 6.64 -2.78 3.77
CA LYS A 59 7.27 -3.23 5.02
C LYS A 59 6.92 -4.69 5.33
N LYS A 60 5.65 -5.08 5.24
CA LYS A 60 5.22 -6.46 5.48
C LYS A 60 5.81 -7.44 4.47
N THR A 61 5.89 -7.03 3.20
CA THR A 61 6.53 -7.83 2.15
C THR A 61 8.01 -8.02 2.44
N LEU A 62 8.72 -6.96 2.82
CA LEU A 62 10.13 -7.03 3.22
C LEU A 62 10.33 -7.96 4.43
N GLU A 63 9.50 -7.83 5.47
CA GLU A 63 9.55 -8.71 6.64
C GLU A 63 9.32 -10.18 6.25
N SER A 64 8.37 -10.47 5.35
CA SER A 64 8.13 -11.82 4.85
C SER A 64 9.34 -12.36 4.07
N ILE A 65 9.88 -11.58 3.13
CA ILE A 65 11.03 -11.97 2.32
C ILE A 65 12.27 -12.19 3.21
N SER A 66 12.50 -11.32 4.19
CA SER A 66 13.61 -11.45 5.16
C SER A 66 13.48 -12.72 6.00
N LEU A 67 12.27 -13.04 6.47
CA LEU A 67 12.02 -14.29 7.19
C LEU A 67 12.26 -15.52 6.32
N ASP A 68 11.83 -15.50 5.06
CA ASP A 68 12.06 -16.57 4.10
C ASP A 68 13.55 -16.71 3.75
N TYR A 69 14.27 -15.59 3.65
CA TYR A 69 15.71 -15.55 3.44
C TYR A 69 16.47 -16.20 4.59
N ARG A 70 16.15 -15.83 5.84
CA ARG A 70 16.76 -16.41 7.06
C ARG A 70 16.51 -17.91 7.20
N ARG A 71 15.51 -18.47 6.51
CA ARG A 71 15.20 -19.91 6.48
C ARG A 71 16.03 -20.70 5.46
N GLY A 72 16.94 -20.05 4.73
CA GLY A 72 17.97 -20.74 3.94
C GLY A 72 17.82 -20.69 2.41
N ASN A 73 16.98 -19.79 1.86
CA ASN A 73 16.89 -19.58 0.41
C ASN A 73 17.99 -18.60 -0.03
N ASN A 74 19.18 -19.17 -0.26
CA ASN A 74 20.45 -18.44 -0.36
C ASN A 74 20.71 -17.77 -1.72
N GLU A 75 19.96 -16.74 -2.11
CA GLU A 75 20.38 -15.79 -3.16
C GLU A 75 19.79 -14.39 -2.85
N GLY A 76 20.54 -13.48 -2.19
CA GLY A 76 20.11 -12.08 -1.99
C GLY A 76 20.38 -11.35 -0.65
N GLY A 77 21.08 -11.95 0.32
CA GLY A 77 21.16 -11.43 1.71
C GLY A 77 21.71 -10.03 1.89
N SER A 78 22.75 -9.67 1.13
CA SER A 78 23.37 -8.35 1.21
C SER A 78 22.39 -7.21 0.89
N ALA A 79 21.50 -7.42 -0.10
CA ALA A 79 20.51 -6.41 -0.48
C ALA A 79 19.39 -6.28 0.55
N ILE A 80 19.00 -7.38 1.20
CA ILE A 80 17.95 -7.39 2.23
C ILE A 80 18.42 -6.64 3.48
N GLU A 81 19.67 -6.87 3.91
CA GLU A 81 20.26 -6.15 5.07
C GLU A 81 20.37 -4.64 4.82
N GLU A 82 20.76 -4.22 3.62
CA GLU A 82 20.79 -2.81 3.24
C GLU A 82 19.38 -2.18 3.29
N VAL A 83 18.37 -2.85 2.75
CA VAL A 83 16.98 -2.36 2.74
C VAL A 83 16.40 -2.32 4.15
N GLU A 84 16.66 -3.31 5.01
CA GLU A 84 16.26 -3.27 6.42
C GLU A 84 16.92 -2.12 7.18
N THR A 85 18.20 -1.85 6.91
CA THR A 85 18.94 -0.74 7.50
C THR A 85 18.34 0.61 7.08
N ILE A 86 18.03 0.78 5.79
CA ILE A 86 17.36 1.98 5.27
C ILE A 86 15.96 2.14 5.89
N SER A 87 15.18 1.05 5.97
CA SER A 87 13.86 1.07 6.61
C SER A 87 13.92 1.47 8.08
N ALA A 88 14.90 0.97 8.84
CA ALA A 88 15.07 1.31 10.25
C ALA A 88 15.43 2.79 10.45
N ARG A 89 16.29 3.34 9.58
CA ARG A 89 16.64 4.78 9.57
C ARG A 89 15.43 5.65 9.25
N LEU A 90 14.63 5.27 8.25
CA LEU A 90 13.41 6.01 7.86
C LEU A 90 12.32 5.98 8.95
N CYS A 91 12.15 4.85 9.66
CA CYS A 91 11.17 4.75 10.75
C CYS A 91 11.59 5.51 12.02
N SER A 92 12.90 5.72 12.23
CA SER A 92 13.42 6.33 13.46
C SER A 92 13.62 7.85 13.34
N ASN A 93 13.60 8.42 12.13
CA ASN A 93 13.97 9.81 11.91
C ASN A 93 12.95 10.57 11.01
N PRO A 94 12.12 11.48 11.58
CA PRO A 94 11.08 12.21 10.84
C PRO A 94 11.60 13.19 9.77
N GLU A 95 12.84 13.66 9.87
CA GLU A 95 13.43 14.68 8.97
C GLU A 95 13.89 14.09 7.62
N VAL A 96 14.45 12.87 7.61
CA VAL A 96 14.91 12.17 6.39
C VAL A 96 13.75 11.86 5.41
N ARG A 97 12.52 11.81 5.94
CA ARG A 97 11.28 11.62 5.17
C ARG A 97 11.02 12.75 4.17
N TYR A 98 11.46 13.97 4.43
CA TYR A 98 11.20 15.12 3.56
C TYR A 98 12.23 15.27 2.44
N GLU A 99 13.49 14.87 2.68
CA GLU A 99 14.57 14.96 1.68
C GLU A 99 14.42 13.90 0.58
N THR A 100 14.13 12.65 0.96
CA THR A 100 13.92 11.54 0.00
C THR A 100 12.72 11.75 -0.93
N LEU A 101 11.72 12.55 -0.54
CA LEU A 101 10.59 12.92 -1.40
C LEU A 101 10.94 13.99 -2.45
N GLN A 102 12.04 14.73 -2.28
CA GLN A 102 12.49 15.74 -3.26
C GLN A 102 13.37 15.14 -4.36
N GLU A 103 14.09 14.04 -4.08
CA GLU A 103 14.97 13.38 -5.06
C GLU A 103 14.22 12.53 -6.10
N ILE A 104 12.92 12.28 -5.91
CA ILE A 104 12.07 11.48 -6.83
C ILE A 104 11.33 12.37 -7.86
N LYS A 105 11.67 13.66 -7.96
CA LYS A 105 11.19 14.57 -9.02
C LYS A 105 12.20 14.72 -10.14
#